data_AF-A0A2C9VEV2-F1
#
_entry.id   AF-A0A2C9VEV2-F1
#
_cell.length_a   1.000
_cell.length_b   1.000
_cell.length_c   1.000
_cell.angle_alpha   90.00
_cell.angle_beta   90.00
_cell.angle_gamma   90.00
#
_symmetry.space_group_name_H-M   'P 1'
#
loop_
_entity.id
_entity.type
_entity.pdbx_description
1 polymer ?
#
loop_
_entity_poly.entity_id
_entity_poly.type
_entity_poly.pdbx_seq_one_letter_code
_entity_poly.pdbx_strand_id
1 'polypeptide(L)'
;MNEYEVKEEDLILYGQSVGSGPTLHLASRLEKLRGVVLHSAILSGIRVLCPVKMTFWFDIYKNIDKIRQVNCPVLIIHSVE
;
A
#
# COMPACT_ATOMS: atom_id res chain seq x y z
N MET A 1 -18.80 -15.32 -6.84
CA MET A 1 -19.84 -14.41 -6.34
C MET A 1 -19.17 -13.42 -5.40
N ASN A 2 -19.33 -12.12 -5.63
CA ASN A 2 -19.04 -11.14 -4.58
C ASN A 2 -20.12 -11.34 -3.52
N GLU A 3 -19.73 -11.92 -2.38
CA GLU A 3 -20.62 -12.20 -1.24
C GLU A 3 -21.32 -10.93 -0.71
N TYR A 4 -20.71 -9.77 -0.97
CA TYR A 4 -21.17 -8.45 -0.52
C TYR A 4 -21.68 -7.54 -1.65
N GLU A 5 -21.73 -8.02 -2.90
CA GLU A 5 -22.18 -7.25 -4.08
C GLU A 5 -21.51 -5.87 -4.30
N VAL A 6 -20.32 -5.64 -3.72
CA VAL A 6 -19.58 -4.38 -3.89
C VAL A 6 -18.75 -4.39 -5.16
N LYS A 7 -18.78 -3.31 -5.93
CA LYS A 7 -17.93 -3.14 -7.12
C LYS A 7 -16.57 -2.55 -6.73
N GLU A 8 -15.57 -2.80 -7.56
CA GLU A 8 -14.21 -2.30 -7.31
C GLU A 8 -14.16 -0.76 -7.29
N GLU A 9 -14.93 -0.10 -8.16
CA GLU A 9 -15.09 1.35 -8.20
C GLU A 9 -15.74 1.96 -6.95
N ASP A 10 -16.33 1.14 -6.09
CA ASP A 10 -16.94 1.54 -4.81
C ASP A 10 -16.05 1.20 -3.60
N LEU A 11 -14.86 0.61 -3.83
CA LEU A 11 -13.95 0.15 -2.78
C LEU A 11 -12.79 1.12 -2.54
N ILE A 12 -12.55 1.42 -1.27
CA ILE A 12 -11.32 2.06 -0.78
C ILE A 12 -10.51 1.03 0.00
N LEU A 13 -9.24 0.86 -0.36
CA LEU A 13 -8.33 0.05 0.43
C LEU A 13 -7.64 0.91 1.49
N TYR A 14 -7.70 0.48 2.75
CA TYR A 14 -7.01 1.13 3.86
C TYR A 14 -5.88 0.23 4.36
N GLY A 15 -4.70 0.80 4.60
CA GLY A 15 -3.55 0.09 5.14
C GLY A 15 -2.80 0.92 6.17
N GLN A 16 -2.68 0.41 7.39
CA GLN A 16 -1.94 1.05 8.48
C GLN A 16 -0.64 0.31 8.79
N SER A 17 0.48 1.04 8.96
CA SER A 17 1.78 0.47 9.34
C SER A 17 2.14 -0.71 8.43
N VAL A 18 2.39 -1.90 8.98
CA VAL A 18 2.66 -3.14 8.23
C VAL A 18 1.55 -3.50 7.24
N GLY A 19 0.30 -3.13 7.54
CA GLY A 19 -0.87 -3.35 6.67
C GLY A 19 -0.77 -2.66 5.31
N SER A 20 0.05 -1.61 5.19
CA SER A 20 0.36 -0.99 3.88
C SER A 20 0.94 -1.98 2.87
N GLY A 21 1.64 -3.02 3.32
CA GLY A 21 2.23 -4.06 2.49
C GLY A 21 1.21 -4.84 1.64
N PRO A 22 0.25 -5.56 2.25
CA PRO A 22 -0.83 -6.23 1.52
C PRO A 22 -1.76 -5.23 0.81
N THR A 23 -2.04 -4.06 1.40
CA THR A 23 -2.86 -3.01 0.76
C THR A 23 -2.28 -2.58 -0.58
N LEU A 24 -0.99 -2.21 -0.65
CA LEU A 24 -0.35 -1.83 -1.91
C LEU A 24 -0.14 -3.00 -2.86
N HIS A 25 0.02 -4.22 -2.34
CA HIS A 25 0.07 -5.41 -3.19
C HIS A 25 -1.24 -5.68 -3.93
N LEU A 26 -2.37 -5.44 -3.27
CA LEU A 26 -3.68 -5.56 -3.89
C LEU A 26 -3.97 -4.36 -4.80
N ALA A 27 -3.69 -3.14 -4.33
CA ALA A 27 -3.89 -1.91 -5.10
C ALA A 27 -3.09 -1.85 -6.41
N SER A 28 -1.94 -2.52 -6.49
CA SER A 28 -1.15 -2.60 -7.72
C SER A 28 -1.72 -3.56 -8.77
N ARG A 29 -2.77 -4.31 -8.44
CA ARG A 29 -3.40 -5.33 -9.30
C ARG A 29 -4.83 -5.00 -9.68
N LEU A 30 -5.47 -4.13 -8.91
CA LEU A 30 -6.84 -3.68 -9.11
C LEU A 30 -6.82 -2.34 -9.87
N GLU A 31 -7.50 -2.28 -11.01
CA GLU A 31 -7.42 -1.15 -11.96
C GLU A 31 -8.46 -0.05 -11.71
N LYS A 32 -9.56 -0.39 -11.02
CA LYS A 32 -10.76 0.45 -10.87
C LYS A 32 -11.03 0.90 -9.45
N LEU A 33 -10.13 0.63 -8.49
CA LEU A 33 -10.30 1.07 -7.11
C LEU A 33 -10.67 2.54 -6.99
N ARG A 34 -11.62 2.85 -6.09
CA ARG A 34 -12.01 4.23 -5.79
C ARG A 34 -10.82 5.04 -5.27
N GLY A 35 -9.98 4.41 -4.46
CA GLY A 35 -8.75 4.99 -3.91
C GLY A 35 -8.09 4.11 -2.87
N VAL A 36 -6.96 4.60 -2.35
CA VAL A 36 -6.19 3.96 -1.28
C VAL A 36 -5.90 4.96 -0.17
N VAL A 37 -5.99 4.53 1.08
CA VAL A 37 -5.55 5.29 2.25
C VAL A 37 -4.39 4.54 2.91
N LEU A 38 -3.24 5.21 3.01
CA LEU A 38 -2.05 4.71 3.67
C LEU A 38 -1.81 5.50 4.96
N HIS A 39 -1.86 4.83 6.10
CA HIS A 39 -1.68 5.46 7.42
C HIS A 39 -0.39 4.95 8.08
N SER A 40 0.56 5.84 8.31
CA SER A 40 1.89 5.53 8.88
C SER A 40 2.54 4.34 8.16
N ALA A 41 2.41 4.33 6.83
CA ALA A 41 2.84 3.22 5.99
C ALA A 41 4.37 3.04 6.01
N ILE A 42 4.81 1.80 5.89
CA ILE A 42 6.24 1.45 5.86
C ILE A 42 6.76 1.54 4.43
N LEU A 43 8.00 1.99 4.24
CA LEU A 43 8.63 2.04 2.92
C LEU A 43 8.99 0.63 2.42
N SER A 44 9.52 -0.20 3.33
CA SER A 44 9.78 -1.63 3.17
C SER A 44 10.12 -2.26 4.51
N GLY A 45 10.14 -3.60 4.60
CA GLY A 45 10.40 -4.31 5.86
C GLY A 45 11.79 -4.00 6.44
N ILE A 46 12.83 -4.02 5.60
CA ILE A 46 14.20 -3.69 6.07
C ILE A 46 14.27 -2.24 6.55
N ARG A 47 13.59 -1.30 5.88
CA ARG A 47 13.60 0.12 6.25
C ARG A 47 12.87 0.43 7.56
N VAL A 48 12.09 -0.51 8.10
CA VAL A 48 11.56 -0.42 9.47
C VAL A 48 12.65 -0.67 10.50
N LEU A 49 13.58 -1.58 10.20
CA LEU A 49 14.60 -2.02 11.15
C LEU A 49 15.89 -1.20 11.06
N CYS A 50 16.25 -0.77 9.85
CA CYS A 50 17.52 -0.10 9.58
C CYS A 50 17.33 1.10 8.63
N PRO A 51 18.05 2.22 8.84
CA PRO A 51 17.97 3.40 7.97
C PRO A 51 18.79 3.22 6.68
N VAL A 52 18.37 2.28 5.83
CA VAL A 52 19.01 2.01 4.53
C VAL A 52 18.25 2.68 3.39
N LYS A 53 18.98 3.27 2.44
CA LYS A 53 18.39 3.92 1.26
C LYS A 53 18.14 2.93 0.10
N MET A 54 18.80 1.78 0.10
CA MET A 54 18.71 0.78 -0.96
C MET A 54 17.58 -0.24 -0.70
N THR A 55 16.87 -0.66 -1.77
CA THR A 55 15.91 -1.77 -1.69
C THR A 55 16.60 -3.06 -2.11
N PHE A 56 16.64 -4.06 -1.23
CA PHE A 56 17.27 -5.36 -1.51
C PHE A 56 16.29 -6.34 -2.16
N TRP A 57 16.81 -7.35 -2.87
CA TRP A 57 15.96 -8.37 -3.51
C TRP A 57 15.17 -9.20 -2.49
N PHE A 58 15.74 -9.45 -1.30
CA PHE A 58 15.13 -10.14 -0.17
C PHE A 58 14.29 -9.24 0.75
N ASP A 59 14.15 -7.95 0.42
CA ASP A 59 13.31 -7.03 1.21
C ASP A 59 11.82 -7.38 1.04
N ILE A 60 11.06 -7.34 2.12
CA ILE A 60 9.61 -7.61 2.10
C ILE A 60 8.84 -6.30 2.05
N TYR A 61 7.57 -6.36 1.60
CA TYR A 61 6.69 -5.19 1.54
C TYR A 61 7.35 -3.96 0.88
N LYS A 62 8.03 -4.15 -0.27
CA LYS A 62 8.69 -3.09 -1.06
C LYS A 62 7.69 -2.04 -1.58
N ASN A 63 7.08 -1.29 -0.67
CA ASN A 63 5.98 -0.38 -0.91
C ASN A 63 6.44 0.80 -1.74
N ILE A 64 7.67 1.27 -1.53
CA ILE A 64 8.32 2.29 -2.34
C ILE A 64 8.37 1.93 -3.84
N ASP A 65 8.45 0.63 -4.16
CA ASP A 65 8.45 0.15 -5.54
C ASP A 65 7.03 -0.11 -6.02
N LYS A 66 6.20 -0.77 -5.20
CA LYS A 66 4.82 -1.16 -5.53
C LYS A 66 3.88 0.02 -5.75
N ILE A 67 4.05 1.12 -5.01
CA ILE A 67 3.17 2.29 -5.11
C ILE A 67 3.17 2.90 -6.52
N ARG A 68 4.25 2.70 -7.29
CA ARG A 68 4.35 3.15 -8.69
C ARG A 68 3.37 2.44 -9.64
N GLN A 69 2.79 1.33 -9.21
CA GLN A 69 1.84 0.53 -9.99
C GLN A 69 0.38 0.80 -9.59
N VAL A 70 0.14 1.70 -8.64
CA VAL A 70 -1.21 2.06 -8.18
C VAL A 70 -1.78 3.14 -9.10
N ASN A 71 -2.91 2.85 -9.74
CA ASN A 71 -3.54 3.71 -10.76
C ASN A 71 -4.73 4.52 -10.23
N CYS A 72 -4.96 4.55 -8.92
CA CYS A 72 -6.05 5.29 -8.28
C CYS A 72 -5.52 6.38 -7.32
N PRO A 73 -6.35 7.36 -6.90
CA PRO A 73 -5.95 8.35 -5.92
C PRO A 73 -5.49 7.74 -4.60
N VAL A 74 -4.39 8.25 -4.05
CA VAL A 74 -3.81 7.78 -2.78
C VAL A 74 -3.79 8.93 -1.76
N LEU A 75 -4.38 8.70 -0.59
CA LEU A 75 -4.23 9.54 0.59
C LEU A 75 -3.14 8.96 1.49
N ILE A 76 -2.16 9.78 1.88
CA ILE A 76 -1.12 9.41 2.83
C ILE A 76 -1.31 10.21 4.12
N ILE A 77 -1.38 9.50 5.23
CA ILE A 77 -1.40 10.04 6.59
C ILE A 77 -0.10 9.61 7.26
N HIS A 78 0.71 10.56 7.71
CA HIS A 78 1.95 10.29 8.43
C HIS A 78 1.99 11.21 9.66
N SER A 79 2.40 10.68 10.82
CA SER A 79 2.73 11.52 11.96
C SER A 79 4.02 12.29 11.65
N VAL A 80 4.13 13.50 12.19
CA VAL A 80 5.36 14.30 12.09
C VAL A 80 6.37 13.87 13.17
N GLU A 81 5.91 13.05 14.12
CA GLU A 81 6.61 12.57 15.31
C GLU A 81 6.56 11.04 15.39
#